data_AF-A0A7W0KS60-F1
#
_entry.id   AF-A0A7W0KS60-F1
#
_cell.length_a   1.000
_cell.length_b   1.000
_cell.length_c   1.000
_cell.angle_alpha   90.00
_cell.angle_beta   90.00
_cell.angle_gamma   90.00
#
_symmetry.space_group_name_H-M   'P 1'
#
loop_
_entity.id
_entity.type
_entity.pdbx_description
1 polymer ?
#
loop_
_entity_poly.entity_id
_entity_poly.type
_entity_poly.pdbx_seq_one_letter_code
_entity_poly.pdbx_strand_id
1 'polypeptide(L)'
;MPEKDWRARQDTYLEFAVSEPLDTNDPLSLVAYAEEAERQGRKADLSAATVETFAPTFDKLKAFEDTGDFDINRLITLYLRDRDLLDPDLAKAVKERILAFKYWWTEPTPEGIVDDQYYWTENHQIIFLANEYVAGQTFPDTTFTNAEMTGAEHVAHAEERLRKWFEWRSRFGFSEWLSNVYWNEDMTGVLLLAEFADDPEIARLASMTLDMMLVELAGHVQKGTFGTTHGRSYQKDKLNGRDEDTFSVVKMLFDLTPVPYFDADTATQLAVADRYRPPAVALKIAASQEPAVFRTKSSLPIDPKAPIDPDAEPPYGLSYEGEDGLMVWWGLGGQFPWQMAPTSAATTMTYDLFKTANFKKAAALEAVVESADDPTLRDLAFALATQVNAGLLSQVDTYTWRSSGVMLSTAQDWRPGERGDQNHAWQATLDPDALVFTTHPRDDVP
;
A
#
# COMPACT_ATOMS: atom_id res chain seq x y z
N MET A 1 -15.96 -17.64 0.91
CA MET A 1 -15.56 -18.98 0.42
C MET A 1 -15.93 -19.99 1.49
N PRO A 2 -16.31 -21.24 1.19
CA PRO A 2 -16.46 -22.26 2.23
C PRO A 2 -15.16 -22.41 3.03
N GLU A 3 -15.27 -22.54 4.35
CA GLU A 3 -14.11 -22.54 5.25
C GLU A 3 -13.08 -23.60 4.89
N LYS A 4 -13.54 -24.82 4.63
CA LYS A 4 -12.70 -25.94 4.25
C LYS A 4 -11.87 -25.66 3.01
N ASP A 5 -12.49 -25.06 1.99
CA ASP A 5 -11.81 -24.76 0.74
C ASP A 5 -10.78 -23.66 0.96
N TRP A 6 -11.12 -22.64 1.77
CA TRP A 6 -10.18 -21.57 2.11
C TRP A 6 -8.99 -22.09 2.89
N ARG A 7 -9.22 -22.89 3.94
CA ARG A 7 -8.14 -23.53 4.72
C ARG A 7 -7.23 -24.36 3.83
N ALA A 8 -7.75 -25.14 2.89
CA ALA A 8 -6.91 -25.91 1.97
C ALA A 8 -5.98 -25.04 1.10
N ARG A 9 -6.41 -23.83 0.73
CA ARG A 9 -5.56 -22.88 -0.02
C ARG A 9 -4.49 -22.24 0.84
N GLN A 10 -4.85 -21.89 2.08
CA GLN A 10 -3.90 -21.43 3.09
C GLN A 10 -2.83 -22.49 3.33
N ASP A 11 -3.24 -23.73 3.61
CA ASP A 11 -2.32 -24.85 3.86
C ASP A 11 -1.40 -25.10 2.65
N THR A 12 -1.92 -25.04 1.41
CA THR A 12 -1.10 -25.20 0.19
C THR A 12 -0.03 -24.12 0.07
N TYR A 13 -0.37 -22.85 0.36
CA TYR A 13 0.62 -21.77 0.33
C TYR A 13 1.63 -21.92 1.47
N LEU A 14 1.19 -22.27 2.68
CA LEU A 14 2.07 -22.46 3.83
C LEU A 14 3.07 -23.60 3.61
N GLU A 15 2.64 -24.73 3.04
CA GLU A 15 3.52 -25.84 2.62
C GLU A 15 4.61 -25.37 1.65
N PHE A 16 4.26 -24.46 0.72
CA PHE A 16 5.24 -23.83 -0.16
C PHE A 16 6.16 -22.86 0.61
N ALA A 17 5.60 -21.98 1.43
CA ALA A 17 6.36 -20.95 2.14
C ALA A 17 7.43 -21.54 3.06
N VAL A 18 7.15 -22.69 3.69
CA VAL A 18 8.12 -23.41 4.54
C VAL A 18 8.99 -24.41 3.78
N SER A 19 8.84 -24.52 2.46
CA SER A 19 9.71 -25.36 1.64
C SER A 19 11.10 -24.73 1.42
N GLU A 20 11.18 -23.41 1.52
CA GLU A 20 12.43 -22.65 1.58
C GLU A 20 12.99 -22.64 3.00
N PRO A 21 14.32 -22.56 3.20
CA PRO A 21 14.92 -22.47 4.53
C PRO A 21 14.34 -21.29 5.31
N LEU A 22 14.13 -21.48 6.62
CA LEU A 22 13.67 -20.42 7.52
C LEU A 22 14.60 -19.20 7.39
N ASP A 23 14.06 -18.10 6.89
CA ASP A 23 14.71 -16.80 6.99
C ASP A 23 14.49 -16.26 8.41
N THR A 24 15.58 -16.12 9.15
CA THR A 24 15.60 -15.72 10.56
C THR A 24 15.61 -14.20 10.75
N ASN A 25 15.61 -13.42 9.67
CA ASN A 25 15.48 -11.96 9.70
C ASN A 25 14.10 -11.46 9.21
N ASP A 26 13.29 -12.33 8.59
CA ASP A 26 11.98 -11.97 8.06
C ASP A 26 10.84 -12.40 9.01
N PRO A 27 10.05 -11.45 9.54
CA PRO A 27 8.89 -11.78 10.36
C PRO A 27 7.87 -12.68 9.66
N LEU A 28 7.67 -12.55 8.34
CA LEU A 28 6.66 -13.34 7.63
C LEU A 28 7.09 -14.79 7.46
N SER A 29 8.36 -15.05 7.15
CA SER A 29 8.98 -16.38 7.23
C SER A 29 8.74 -17.05 8.58
N LEU A 30 8.99 -16.35 9.71
CA LEU A 30 8.75 -16.90 11.05
C LEU A 30 7.27 -17.24 11.30
N VAL A 31 6.36 -16.35 10.90
CA VAL A 31 4.91 -16.55 11.01
C VAL A 31 4.44 -17.75 10.16
N ALA A 32 4.95 -17.92 8.95
CA ALA A 32 4.63 -19.06 8.10
C ALA A 32 5.06 -20.39 8.74
N TYR A 33 6.28 -20.44 9.27
CA TYR A 33 6.82 -21.61 9.97
C TYR A 33 6.07 -21.93 11.26
N ALA A 34 5.63 -20.91 12.01
CA ALA A 34 4.81 -21.09 13.20
C ALA A 34 3.44 -21.68 12.87
N GLU A 35 2.74 -21.06 11.93
CA GLU A 35 1.41 -21.49 11.50
C GLU A 35 1.45 -22.90 10.92
N GLU A 36 2.37 -23.20 10.00
CA GLU A 36 2.46 -24.53 9.39
C GLU A 36 2.75 -25.62 10.46
N ALA A 37 3.63 -25.33 11.42
CA ALA A 37 3.90 -26.28 12.49
C ALA A 37 2.65 -26.54 13.35
N GLU A 38 1.89 -25.49 13.70
CA GLU A 38 0.63 -25.61 14.43
C GLU A 38 -0.38 -26.46 13.65
N ARG A 39 -0.52 -26.22 12.34
CA ARG A 39 -1.40 -26.98 11.43
C ARG A 39 -1.09 -28.47 11.42
N GLN A 40 0.19 -28.83 11.55
CA GLN A 40 0.65 -30.21 11.64
C GLN A 40 0.63 -30.79 13.07
N GLY A 41 0.16 -30.03 14.07
CA GLY A 41 0.18 -30.45 15.48
C GLY A 41 1.59 -30.55 16.06
N ARG A 42 2.54 -29.77 15.52
CA ARG A 42 3.93 -29.67 15.96
C ARG A 42 4.15 -28.34 16.67
N LYS A 43 5.23 -28.26 17.46
CA LYS A 43 5.73 -26.99 17.98
C LYS A 43 6.80 -26.48 17.04
N ALA A 44 6.66 -25.24 16.56
CA ALA A 44 7.72 -24.58 15.78
C ALA A 44 8.95 -24.30 16.66
N ASP A 45 10.13 -24.33 16.02
CA ASP A 45 11.39 -23.88 16.61
C ASP A 45 11.85 -22.62 15.86
N LEU A 46 11.65 -21.47 16.48
CA LEU A 46 12.05 -20.17 15.96
C LEU A 46 13.32 -19.63 16.64
N SER A 47 14.01 -20.46 17.44
CA SER A 47 15.13 -20.02 18.30
C SER A 47 16.35 -19.49 17.52
N ALA A 48 16.43 -19.77 16.22
CA ALA A 48 17.47 -19.22 15.35
C ALA A 48 17.24 -17.74 15.00
N ALA A 49 16.02 -17.22 15.17
CA ALA A 49 15.74 -15.80 15.11
C ALA A 49 16.14 -15.14 16.42
N THR A 50 17.03 -14.15 16.33
CA THR A 50 17.58 -13.45 17.49
C THR A 50 17.57 -11.95 17.25
N VAL A 51 17.90 -11.17 18.28
CA VAL A 51 18.10 -9.71 18.14
C VAL A 51 19.18 -9.40 17.08
N GLU A 52 20.20 -10.26 16.94
CA GLU A 52 21.28 -10.06 15.96
C GLU A 52 20.78 -10.26 14.52
N THR A 53 19.93 -11.25 14.26
CA THR A 53 19.38 -11.48 12.91
C THR A 53 18.43 -10.37 12.48
N PHE A 54 17.73 -9.74 13.43
CA PHE A 54 16.83 -8.60 13.20
C PHE A 54 17.52 -7.23 13.21
N ALA A 55 18.83 -7.17 13.50
CA ALA A 55 19.56 -5.91 13.61
C ALA A 55 19.41 -5.01 12.36
N PRO A 56 19.47 -5.52 11.11
CA PRO A 56 19.28 -4.67 9.92
C PRO A 56 17.93 -3.95 9.89
N THR A 57 16.83 -4.68 10.14
CA THR A 57 15.48 -4.09 10.19
C THR A 57 15.37 -3.07 11.33
N PHE A 58 15.95 -3.37 12.50
CA PHE A 58 15.92 -2.44 13.63
C PHE A 58 16.75 -1.18 13.37
N ASP A 59 17.88 -1.30 12.69
CA ASP A 59 18.73 -0.17 12.31
C ASP A 59 18.04 0.72 11.28
N LYS A 60 17.40 0.13 10.26
CA LYS A 60 16.54 0.84 9.29
C LYS A 60 15.45 1.66 9.99
N LEU A 61 14.70 1.03 10.91
CA LEU A 61 13.64 1.70 11.68
C LEU A 61 14.19 2.85 12.56
N LYS A 62 15.35 2.65 13.20
CA LYS A 62 16.00 3.70 14.01
C LYS A 62 16.49 4.87 13.16
N ALA A 63 16.84 4.63 11.90
CA ALA A 63 17.31 5.64 10.96
C ALA A 63 16.18 6.40 10.23
N PHE A 64 14.92 6.02 10.46
CA PHE A 64 13.75 6.57 9.78
C PHE A 64 13.84 6.41 8.26
N GLU A 65 14.44 5.30 7.82
CA GLU A 65 14.53 4.94 6.41
C GLU A 65 13.17 4.44 5.88
N ASP A 66 12.88 4.77 4.62
CA ASP A 66 11.59 4.49 4.01
C ASP A 66 11.27 3.00 3.87
N THR A 67 9.95 2.75 3.88
CA THR A 67 9.18 1.52 4.05
C THR A 67 9.26 0.90 5.46
N GLY A 68 9.52 1.72 6.48
CA GLY A 68 9.49 1.29 7.88
C GLY A 68 8.09 0.89 8.37
N ASP A 69 7.03 1.42 7.78
CA ASP A 69 5.65 1.01 8.02
C ASP A 69 5.38 -0.42 7.56
N PHE A 70 6.00 -0.87 6.46
CA PHE A 70 5.89 -2.26 6.01
C PHE A 70 6.57 -3.20 7.00
N ASP A 71 7.76 -2.82 7.49
CA ASP A 71 8.48 -3.58 8.51
C ASP A 71 7.68 -3.67 9.83
N ILE A 72 7.11 -2.56 10.28
CA ILE A 72 6.29 -2.53 11.50
C ILE A 72 5.02 -3.37 11.35
N ASN A 73 4.37 -3.35 10.18
CA ASN A 73 3.19 -4.18 9.92
C ASN A 73 3.50 -5.68 10.10
N ARG A 74 4.63 -6.12 9.54
CA ARG A 74 5.13 -7.50 9.66
C ARG A 74 5.53 -7.84 11.10
N LEU A 75 6.19 -6.92 11.80
CA LEU A 75 6.57 -7.08 13.21
C LEU A 75 5.35 -7.15 14.15
N ILE A 76 4.32 -6.34 13.93
CA ILE A 76 3.06 -6.41 14.68
C ILE A 76 2.39 -7.76 14.45
N THR A 77 2.32 -8.22 13.19
CA THR A 77 1.77 -9.54 12.85
C THR A 77 2.48 -10.65 13.62
N LEU A 78 3.82 -10.69 13.56
CA LEU A 78 4.64 -11.65 14.30
C LEU A 78 4.42 -11.55 15.82
N TYR A 79 4.38 -10.35 16.37
CA TYR A 79 4.24 -10.14 17.82
C TYR A 79 2.87 -10.58 18.36
N LEU A 80 1.81 -10.36 17.60
CA LEU A 80 0.45 -10.73 18.01
C LEU A 80 0.22 -12.24 17.91
N ARG A 81 0.77 -12.90 16.90
CA ARG A 81 0.59 -14.35 16.68
C ARG A 81 1.56 -15.19 17.50
N ASP A 82 2.85 -14.88 17.45
CA ASP A 82 3.90 -15.87 17.73
C ASP A 82 4.98 -15.39 18.73
N ARG A 83 4.78 -14.26 19.42
CA ARG A 83 5.78 -13.74 20.38
C ARG A 83 6.23 -14.75 21.45
N ASP A 84 5.36 -15.68 21.84
CA ASP A 84 5.64 -16.68 22.88
C ASP A 84 6.53 -17.84 22.36
N LEU A 85 6.73 -17.91 21.04
CA LEU A 85 7.65 -18.84 20.37
C LEU A 85 9.03 -18.23 20.12
N LEU A 86 9.14 -16.90 20.20
CA LEU A 86 10.41 -16.19 19.99
C LEU A 86 11.34 -16.31 21.20
N ASP A 87 12.63 -16.07 20.96
CA ASP A 87 13.55 -15.76 22.05
C ASP A 87 13.02 -14.56 22.85
N PRO A 88 13.00 -14.61 24.20
CA PRO A 88 12.43 -13.53 25.02
C PRO A 88 13.08 -12.16 24.79
N ASP A 89 14.38 -12.10 24.50
CA ASP A 89 15.07 -10.84 24.22
C ASP A 89 14.67 -10.30 22.84
N LEU A 90 14.47 -11.18 21.85
CA LEU A 90 13.91 -10.78 20.55
C LEU A 90 12.48 -10.26 20.69
N ALA A 91 11.59 -10.98 21.38
CA ALA A 91 10.21 -10.54 21.60
C ALA A 91 10.15 -9.16 22.28
N LYS A 92 11.05 -8.93 23.25
CA LYS A 92 11.20 -7.63 23.90
C LYS A 92 11.70 -6.55 22.92
N ALA A 93 12.73 -6.84 22.12
CA ALA A 93 13.27 -5.91 21.15
C ALA A 93 12.26 -5.51 20.08
N VAL A 94 11.44 -6.45 19.60
CA VAL A 94 10.31 -6.19 18.68
C VAL A 94 9.31 -5.24 19.33
N LYS A 95 8.86 -5.50 20.56
CA LYS A 95 7.97 -4.60 21.30
C LYS A 95 8.58 -3.19 21.44
N GLU A 96 9.87 -3.09 21.75
CA GLU A 96 10.56 -1.80 21.86
C GLU A 96 10.57 -1.04 20.52
N ARG A 97 10.71 -1.73 19.38
CA ARG A 97 10.61 -1.08 18.06
C ARG A 97 9.19 -0.60 17.76
N ILE A 98 8.16 -1.39 18.08
CA ILE A 98 6.76 -1.00 17.92
C ILE A 98 6.47 0.27 18.75
N LEU A 99 6.88 0.30 20.02
CA LEU A 99 6.64 1.45 20.90
C LEU A 99 7.45 2.71 20.53
N ALA A 100 8.57 2.56 19.83
CA ALA A 100 9.46 3.65 19.44
C ALA A 100 9.24 4.13 18.00
N PHE A 101 8.34 3.51 17.24
CA PHE A 101 8.08 3.86 15.86
C PHE A 101 7.34 5.20 15.76
N LYS A 102 7.60 5.94 14.68
CA LYS A 102 6.89 7.15 14.31
C LYS A 102 5.67 6.78 13.47
N TYR A 103 4.47 6.89 14.01
CA TYR A 103 3.26 6.40 13.34
C TYR A 103 2.62 7.41 12.39
N TRP A 104 2.86 8.70 12.61
CA TRP A 104 2.34 9.75 11.72
C TRP A 104 3.35 10.86 11.49
N TRP A 105 3.28 11.50 10.32
CA TRP A 105 4.24 12.53 9.90
C TRP A 105 4.30 13.75 10.83
N THR A 106 3.21 14.03 11.57
CA THR A 106 3.14 15.13 12.55
C THR A 106 3.87 14.85 13.86
N GLU A 107 4.21 13.59 14.15
CA GLU A 107 4.98 13.23 15.33
C GLU A 107 6.42 13.79 15.25
N PRO A 108 7.09 13.99 16.40
CA PRO A 108 8.44 14.55 16.40
C PRO A 108 9.43 13.64 15.67
N THR A 109 10.39 14.27 15.00
CA THR A 109 11.59 13.62 14.46
C THR A 109 12.77 13.93 15.39
N PRO A 110 13.54 12.92 15.84
CA PRO A 110 14.69 13.16 16.71
C PRO A 110 15.74 14.09 16.08
N GLU A 111 16.41 14.89 16.91
CA GLU A 111 17.46 15.80 16.45
C GLU A 111 18.56 15.06 15.69
N GLY A 112 18.91 15.55 14.50
CA GLY A 112 19.96 14.98 13.65
C GLY A 112 19.51 13.83 12.76
N ILE A 113 18.25 13.40 12.83
CA ILE A 113 17.66 12.40 11.92
C ILE A 113 16.91 13.13 10.80
N VAL A 114 17.11 12.68 9.56
CA VAL A 114 16.24 13.04 8.43
C VAL A 114 15.18 11.96 8.34
N ASP A 115 13.91 12.36 8.46
CA ASP A 115 12.78 11.45 8.33
C ASP A 115 12.54 11.16 6.86
N ASP A 116 13.12 10.06 6.36
CA ASP A 116 13.02 9.65 4.96
C ASP A 116 11.74 8.83 4.69
N GLN A 117 10.93 8.53 5.71
CA GLN A 117 9.69 7.77 5.55
C GLN A 117 8.66 8.49 4.67
N TYR A 118 7.94 7.72 3.86
CA TYR A 118 6.92 8.24 2.96
C TYR A 118 5.51 7.98 3.52
N TYR A 119 4.89 8.97 4.15
CA TYR A 119 3.56 8.82 4.78
C TYR A 119 2.38 8.99 3.80
N TRP A 120 2.66 9.32 2.54
CA TRP A 120 1.72 10.13 1.77
C TRP A 120 0.85 9.36 0.80
N THR A 121 1.34 8.32 0.11
CA THR A 121 0.51 7.58 -0.85
C THR A 121 -0.62 6.83 -0.14
N GLU A 122 -1.67 6.50 -0.90
CA GLU A 122 -2.80 5.72 -0.43
C GLU A 122 -2.41 4.47 0.38
N ASN A 123 -1.46 3.67 -0.11
CA ASN A 123 -1.00 2.46 0.59
C ASN A 123 -0.30 2.77 1.92
N HIS A 124 0.59 3.75 1.94
CA HIS A 124 1.28 4.15 3.18
C HIS A 124 0.28 4.68 4.21
N GLN A 125 -0.70 5.49 3.79
CA GLN A 125 -1.73 6.00 4.69
C GLN A 125 -2.42 4.87 5.46
N ILE A 126 -2.89 3.83 4.76
CA ILE A 126 -3.60 2.74 5.43
C ILE A 126 -2.66 1.87 6.26
N ILE A 127 -1.42 1.65 5.83
CA ILE A 127 -0.47 0.82 6.59
C ILE A 127 -0.05 1.53 7.88
N PHE A 128 0.36 2.80 7.81
CA PHE A 128 0.71 3.59 9.01
C PHE A 128 -0.45 3.64 10.01
N LEU A 129 -1.66 3.96 9.55
CA LEU A 129 -2.84 4.06 10.41
C LEU A 129 -3.28 2.71 10.98
N ALA A 130 -3.21 1.63 10.20
CA ALA A 130 -3.49 0.28 10.67
C ALA A 130 -2.49 -0.15 11.74
N ASN A 131 -1.21 0.10 11.51
CA ASN A 131 -0.14 -0.20 12.44
C ASN A 131 -0.32 0.60 13.74
N GLU A 132 -0.64 1.89 13.66
CA GLU A 132 -0.88 2.77 14.80
C GLU A 132 -2.04 2.26 15.66
N TYR A 133 -3.18 1.99 15.02
CA TYR A 133 -4.39 1.52 15.69
C TYR A 133 -4.14 0.20 16.42
N VAL A 134 -3.56 -0.79 15.72
CA VAL A 134 -3.35 -2.13 16.26
C VAL A 134 -2.26 -2.14 17.34
N ALA A 135 -1.17 -1.38 17.17
CA ALA A 135 -0.17 -1.23 18.21
C ALA A 135 -0.74 -0.53 19.45
N GLY A 136 -1.51 0.56 19.26
CA GLY A 136 -2.14 1.33 20.32
C GLY A 136 -3.09 0.49 21.18
N GLN A 137 -3.99 -0.29 20.56
CA GLN A 137 -4.91 -1.18 21.30
C GLN A 137 -4.17 -2.32 22.02
N THR A 138 -3.01 -2.75 21.48
CA THR A 138 -2.21 -3.83 22.09
C THR A 138 -1.54 -3.36 23.39
N PHE A 139 -1.20 -2.07 23.47
CA PHE A 139 -0.53 -1.47 24.61
C PHE A 139 -1.25 -0.19 25.11
N PRO A 140 -2.53 -0.28 25.53
CA PRO A 140 -3.39 0.89 25.69
C PRO A 140 -2.88 1.87 26.75
N ASP A 141 -2.33 1.35 27.85
CA ASP A 141 -1.81 2.15 28.97
C ASP A 141 -0.30 2.45 28.85
N THR A 142 0.36 1.98 27.78
CA THR A 142 1.80 2.20 27.59
C THR A 142 2.03 3.47 26.80
N THR A 143 2.98 4.29 27.24
CA THR A 143 3.45 5.44 26.47
C THR A 143 4.41 5.00 25.36
N PHE A 144 4.07 5.37 24.13
CA PHE A 144 4.91 5.22 22.95
C PHE A 144 5.98 6.31 22.98
N THR A 145 7.23 5.92 22.81
CA THR A 145 8.38 6.79 23.13
C THR A 145 8.67 7.84 22.06
N ASN A 146 8.12 7.69 20.84
CA ASN A 146 8.29 8.70 19.79
C ASN A 146 7.37 9.90 20.03
N ALA A 147 6.07 9.66 20.15
CA ALA A 147 5.05 10.71 20.28
C ALA A 147 4.78 11.17 21.73
N GLU A 148 5.26 10.43 22.73
CA GLU A 148 4.85 10.57 24.14
C GLU A 148 3.33 10.40 24.38
N MET A 149 2.64 9.76 23.43
CA MET A 149 1.22 9.39 23.50
C MET A 149 1.06 8.01 24.13
N THR A 150 -0.02 7.80 24.88
CA THR A 150 -0.47 6.47 25.31
C THR A 150 -1.01 5.67 24.12
N GLY A 151 -1.03 4.35 24.22
CA GLY A 151 -1.65 3.50 23.20
C GLY A 151 -3.12 3.84 22.96
N ALA A 152 -3.87 4.22 24.00
CA ALA A 152 -5.25 4.68 23.85
C ALA A 152 -5.38 6.00 23.06
N GLU A 153 -4.43 6.91 23.21
CA GLU A 153 -4.38 8.15 22.41
C GLU A 153 -4.02 7.86 20.95
N HIS A 154 -3.11 6.92 20.69
CA HIS A 154 -2.82 6.43 19.33
C HIS A 154 -4.05 5.79 18.67
N VAL A 155 -4.82 4.98 19.40
CA VAL A 155 -6.08 4.43 18.89
C VAL A 155 -7.04 5.55 18.49
N ALA A 156 -7.23 6.56 19.35
CA ALA A 156 -8.12 7.69 19.06
C ALA A 156 -7.63 8.51 17.85
N HIS A 157 -6.32 8.72 17.72
CA HIS A 157 -5.71 9.43 16.61
C HIS A 157 -5.90 8.68 15.27
N ALA A 158 -5.62 7.38 15.26
CA ALA A 158 -5.74 6.54 14.07
C ALA A 158 -7.19 6.32 13.66
N GLU A 159 -8.12 6.13 14.62
CA GLU A 159 -9.51 5.79 14.34
C GLU A 159 -10.21 6.85 13.48
N GLU A 160 -10.05 8.13 13.81
CA GLU A 160 -10.63 9.24 13.04
C GLU A 160 -10.17 9.21 11.57
N ARG A 161 -8.87 9.01 11.37
CA ARG A 161 -8.21 8.99 10.06
C ARG A 161 -8.56 7.74 9.26
N LEU A 162 -8.62 6.58 9.91
CA LEU A 162 -9.05 5.32 9.30
C LEU A 162 -10.49 5.43 8.76
N ARG A 163 -11.41 5.97 9.56
CA ARG A 163 -12.80 6.18 9.13
C ARG A 163 -12.87 7.06 7.87
N LYS A 164 -12.04 8.09 7.82
CA LYS A 164 -11.94 8.98 6.66
C LYS A 164 -11.34 8.30 5.44
N TRP A 165 -10.28 7.52 5.62
CA TRP A 165 -9.66 6.75 4.55
C TRP A 165 -10.65 5.74 3.95
N PHE A 166 -11.39 5.00 4.80
CA PHE A 166 -12.46 4.10 4.35
C PHE A 166 -13.57 4.85 3.62
N GLU A 167 -13.97 6.03 4.10
CA GLU A 167 -14.95 6.88 3.41
C GLU A 167 -14.45 7.23 2.00
N TRP A 168 -13.20 7.69 1.86
CA TRP A 168 -12.62 8.02 0.57
C TRP A 168 -12.59 6.83 -0.39
N ARG A 169 -12.13 5.65 0.07
CA ARG A 169 -12.11 4.46 -0.78
C ARG A 169 -13.51 4.05 -1.22
N SER A 170 -14.50 4.17 -0.33
CA SER A 170 -15.89 3.85 -0.65
C SER A 170 -16.52 4.81 -1.69
N ARG A 171 -16.07 6.07 -1.71
CA ARG A 171 -16.61 7.11 -2.60
C ARG A 171 -15.87 7.19 -3.93
N PHE A 172 -14.56 6.99 -3.92
CA PHE A 172 -13.67 7.34 -5.03
C PHE A 172 -12.85 6.16 -5.57
N GLY A 173 -13.03 4.96 -5.02
CA GLY A 173 -12.21 3.79 -5.37
C GLY A 173 -10.77 3.96 -4.87
N PHE A 174 -9.82 3.26 -5.50
CA PHE A 174 -8.40 3.33 -5.17
C PHE A 174 -7.67 4.29 -6.11
N SER A 175 -6.82 5.16 -5.57
CA SER A 175 -6.05 6.12 -6.35
C SER A 175 -4.88 5.47 -7.07
N GLU A 176 -4.26 4.45 -6.46
CA GLU A 176 -3.26 3.59 -7.08
C GLU A 176 -3.93 2.48 -7.90
N TRP A 177 -4.88 2.89 -8.76
CA TRP A 177 -5.85 2.00 -9.38
C TRP A 177 -5.18 0.75 -9.96
N LEU A 178 -5.74 -0.40 -9.56
CA LEU A 178 -5.37 -1.72 -10.05
C LEU A 178 -3.86 -2.01 -10.03
N SER A 179 -3.06 -1.33 -9.20
CA SER A 179 -1.59 -1.48 -9.18
C SER A 179 -1.17 -2.92 -8.90
N ASN A 180 -0.49 -3.60 -9.83
CA ASN A 180 -0.02 -4.97 -9.60
C ASN A 180 1.15 -5.10 -8.59
N VAL A 181 1.53 -3.96 -8.00
CA VAL A 181 2.51 -3.79 -6.93
C VAL A 181 1.77 -3.46 -5.63
N TYR A 182 1.18 -2.26 -5.57
CA TYR A 182 0.65 -1.66 -4.34
C TYR A 182 -0.70 -2.22 -3.89
N TRP A 183 -1.39 -3.00 -4.74
CA TRP A 183 -2.61 -3.68 -4.30
C TRP A 183 -2.37 -4.62 -3.12
N ASN A 184 -1.20 -5.26 -3.08
CA ASN A 184 -0.80 -6.05 -1.93
C ASN A 184 -0.56 -5.17 -0.71
N GLU A 185 0.13 -4.03 -0.88
CA GLU A 185 0.46 -3.15 0.23
C GLU A 185 -0.79 -2.58 0.89
N ASP A 186 -1.75 -2.06 0.11
CA ASP A 186 -3.08 -1.68 0.61
C ASP A 186 -3.73 -2.86 1.37
N MET A 187 -3.68 -4.06 0.79
CA MET A 187 -4.29 -5.24 1.38
C MET A 187 -3.64 -5.60 2.72
N THR A 188 -2.32 -5.45 2.89
CA THR A 188 -1.63 -5.74 4.17
C THR A 188 -2.14 -4.87 5.31
N GLY A 189 -2.28 -3.55 5.07
CA GLY A 189 -2.79 -2.61 6.07
C GLY A 189 -4.25 -2.89 6.43
N VAL A 190 -5.10 -3.10 5.42
CA VAL A 190 -6.52 -3.40 5.65
C VAL A 190 -6.71 -4.77 6.31
N LEU A 191 -5.92 -5.78 5.93
CA LEU A 191 -5.98 -7.13 6.51
C LEU A 191 -5.58 -7.12 7.99
N LEU A 192 -4.56 -6.34 8.36
CA LEU A 192 -4.16 -6.20 9.77
C LEU A 192 -5.35 -5.74 10.63
N LEU A 193 -6.13 -4.76 10.16
CA LEU A 193 -7.32 -4.28 10.85
C LEU A 193 -8.44 -5.33 10.89
N ALA A 194 -8.70 -6.03 9.77
CA ALA A 194 -9.73 -7.07 9.73
C ALA A 194 -9.44 -8.23 10.72
N GLU A 195 -8.17 -8.56 10.90
CA GLU A 195 -7.72 -9.63 11.81
C GLU A 195 -7.61 -9.17 13.26
N PHE A 196 -7.08 -7.98 13.52
CA PHE A 196 -6.65 -7.63 14.88
C PHE A 196 -7.40 -6.47 15.52
N ALA A 197 -8.24 -5.73 14.79
CA ALA A 197 -9.03 -4.66 15.40
C ALA A 197 -10.03 -5.22 16.44
N ASP A 198 -10.00 -4.64 17.64
CA ASP A 198 -10.93 -4.95 18.73
C ASP A 198 -12.30 -4.26 18.52
N ASP A 199 -12.33 -3.06 17.91
CA ASP A 199 -13.59 -2.43 17.52
C ASP A 199 -14.22 -3.22 16.36
N PRO A 200 -15.40 -3.86 16.57
CA PRO A 200 -16.07 -4.62 15.53
C PRO A 200 -16.45 -3.75 14.32
N GLU A 201 -16.63 -2.44 14.47
CA GLU A 201 -16.94 -1.54 13.37
C GLU A 201 -15.72 -1.30 12.47
N ILE A 202 -14.54 -1.09 13.04
CA ILE A 202 -13.29 -0.97 12.27
C ILE A 202 -12.98 -2.29 11.55
N ALA A 203 -13.08 -3.42 12.24
CA ALA A 203 -12.90 -4.73 11.62
C ALA A 203 -13.89 -4.99 10.47
N ARG A 204 -15.14 -4.52 10.61
CA ARG A 204 -16.17 -4.62 9.57
C ARG A 204 -15.87 -3.74 8.36
N LEU A 205 -15.47 -2.48 8.56
CA LEU A 205 -15.09 -1.57 7.48
C LEU A 205 -13.87 -2.11 6.70
N ALA A 206 -12.87 -2.61 7.42
CA ALA A 206 -11.72 -3.28 6.83
C ALA A 206 -12.13 -4.50 6.00
N SER A 207 -12.96 -5.40 6.56
CA SER A 207 -13.46 -6.58 5.85
C SER A 207 -14.25 -6.22 4.58
N MET A 208 -15.11 -5.19 4.63
CA MET A 208 -15.84 -4.71 3.46
C MET A 208 -14.92 -4.12 2.38
N THR A 209 -13.84 -3.48 2.80
CA THR A 209 -12.84 -2.91 1.89
C THR A 209 -12.05 -4.02 1.21
N LEU A 210 -11.63 -5.05 1.96
CA LEU A 210 -11.02 -6.25 1.36
C LEU A 210 -11.98 -6.94 0.39
N ASP A 211 -13.27 -7.09 0.74
CA ASP A 211 -14.27 -7.67 -0.17
C ASP A 211 -14.35 -6.90 -1.50
N MET A 212 -14.36 -5.56 -1.44
CA MET A 212 -14.33 -4.69 -2.61
C MET A 212 -13.05 -4.90 -3.42
N MET A 213 -11.88 -4.89 -2.78
CA MET A 213 -10.59 -5.13 -3.43
C MET A 213 -10.57 -6.50 -4.12
N LEU A 214 -11.05 -7.56 -3.47
CA LEU A 214 -11.01 -8.91 -4.05
C LEU A 214 -12.00 -9.06 -5.21
N VAL A 215 -13.16 -8.38 -5.17
CA VAL A 215 -14.10 -8.35 -6.30
C VAL A 215 -13.53 -7.58 -7.49
N GLU A 216 -12.88 -6.44 -7.23
CA GLU A 216 -12.22 -5.66 -8.26
C GLU A 216 -11.06 -6.46 -8.87
N LEU A 217 -10.18 -7.03 -8.06
CA LEU A 217 -9.09 -7.92 -8.51
C LEU A 217 -9.62 -9.08 -9.37
N ALA A 218 -10.68 -9.77 -8.92
CA ALA A 218 -11.27 -10.89 -9.65
C ALA A 218 -11.76 -10.53 -11.06
N GLY A 219 -12.18 -9.29 -11.29
CA GLY A 219 -12.58 -8.80 -12.60
C GLY A 219 -11.44 -8.63 -13.59
N HIS A 220 -10.21 -8.55 -13.08
CA HIS A 220 -8.99 -8.15 -13.79
C HIS A 220 -7.91 -9.23 -13.78
N VAL A 221 -8.28 -10.48 -13.45
CA VAL A 221 -7.36 -11.61 -13.50
C VAL A 221 -7.62 -12.44 -14.77
N GLN A 222 -6.55 -12.73 -15.50
CA GLN A 222 -6.56 -13.63 -16.64
C GLN A 222 -5.49 -14.70 -16.44
N LYS A 223 -5.93 -15.96 -16.29
CA LYS A 223 -5.06 -17.13 -16.05
C LYS A 223 -4.00 -16.89 -14.97
N GLY A 224 -4.42 -16.34 -13.83
CA GLY A 224 -3.55 -16.10 -12.68
C GLY A 224 -2.68 -14.84 -12.73
N THR A 225 -2.82 -14.00 -13.77
CA THR A 225 -2.13 -12.71 -13.86
C THR A 225 -3.10 -11.55 -13.66
N PHE A 226 -2.73 -10.56 -12.86
CA PHE A 226 -3.49 -9.32 -12.66
C PHE A 226 -3.25 -8.38 -13.84
N GLY A 227 -3.44 -8.85 -15.07
CA GLY A 227 -2.88 -8.24 -16.27
C GLY A 227 -3.66 -7.06 -16.85
N THR A 228 -4.02 -6.08 -16.04
CA THR A 228 -4.87 -4.95 -16.43
C THR A 228 -4.06 -3.67 -16.69
N THR A 229 -4.71 -2.52 -16.86
CA THR A 229 -4.07 -1.21 -16.77
C THR A 229 -3.70 -0.92 -15.32
N HIS A 230 -2.57 -0.28 -15.08
CA HIS A 230 -2.08 0.01 -13.72
C HIS A 230 -1.76 1.48 -13.55
N GLY A 231 -2.16 2.07 -12.43
CA GLY A 231 -1.70 3.41 -12.05
C GLY A 231 -0.24 3.44 -11.67
N ARG A 232 0.22 2.35 -11.07
CA ARG A 232 1.59 2.15 -10.62
C ARG A 232 2.01 0.72 -10.98
N SER A 233 3.18 0.58 -11.59
CA SER A 233 3.78 -0.70 -11.93
C SER A 233 5.24 -0.49 -12.35
N TYR A 234 6.13 -1.43 -12.05
CA TYR A 234 7.54 -1.34 -12.47
C TYR A 234 7.82 -2.20 -13.70
N GLN A 235 9.03 -2.07 -14.24
CA GLN A 235 9.43 -2.85 -15.40
C GLN A 235 9.32 -4.36 -15.15
N LYS A 236 9.71 -4.86 -13.97
CA LYS A 236 9.62 -6.29 -13.65
C LYS A 236 8.18 -6.79 -13.76
N ASP A 237 7.23 -6.05 -13.19
CA ASP A 237 5.82 -6.44 -13.09
C ASP A 237 5.09 -6.34 -14.43
N LYS A 238 5.54 -5.46 -15.34
CA LYS A 238 4.94 -5.30 -16.68
C LYS A 238 5.37 -6.40 -17.64
N LEU A 239 6.59 -6.92 -17.48
CA LEU A 239 7.20 -7.80 -18.47
C LEU A 239 6.75 -9.25 -18.33
N ASN A 240 6.36 -9.66 -17.12
CA ASN A 240 5.90 -11.01 -16.86
C ASN A 240 4.87 -11.05 -15.72
N GLY A 241 3.75 -11.73 -15.96
CA GLY A 241 2.69 -11.88 -14.96
C GLY A 241 3.08 -12.70 -13.73
N ARG A 242 4.22 -13.42 -13.79
CA ARG A 242 4.80 -14.19 -12.68
C ARG A 242 5.64 -13.35 -11.74
N ASP A 243 6.12 -12.19 -12.20
CA ASP A 243 7.01 -11.29 -11.47
C ASP A 243 6.23 -10.13 -10.82
N GLU A 244 4.89 -10.11 -10.98
CA GLU A 244 3.99 -9.19 -10.27
C GLU A 244 4.03 -9.47 -8.78
N ASP A 245 4.17 -8.43 -7.94
CA ASP A 245 4.13 -8.63 -6.49
C ASP A 245 2.80 -9.28 -6.05
N THR A 246 1.71 -9.00 -6.76
CA THR A 246 0.38 -9.61 -6.52
C THR A 246 0.24 -11.08 -6.91
N PHE A 247 1.25 -11.71 -7.54
CA PHE A 247 1.14 -13.07 -8.09
C PHE A 247 0.73 -14.11 -7.04
N SER A 248 1.42 -14.16 -5.89
CA SER A 248 1.15 -15.17 -4.84
C SER A 248 -0.25 -15.03 -4.26
N VAL A 249 -0.70 -13.79 -4.03
CA VAL A 249 -2.06 -13.47 -3.56
C VAL A 249 -3.10 -13.91 -4.59
N VAL A 250 -2.91 -13.57 -5.87
CA VAL A 250 -3.82 -13.95 -6.97
C VAL A 250 -3.88 -15.47 -7.13
N LYS A 251 -2.74 -16.15 -7.09
CA LYS A 251 -2.65 -17.61 -7.18
C LYS A 251 -3.35 -18.27 -6.01
N MET A 252 -3.08 -17.83 -4.78
CA MET A 252 -3.75 -18.34 -3.59
C MET A 252 -5.27 -18.09 -3.62
N LEU A 253 -5.72 -16.91 -4.04
CA LEU A 253 -7.14 -16.53 -4.06
C LEU A 253 -7.95 -17.21 -5.17
N PHE A 254 -7.38 -17.43 -6.35
CA PHE A 254 -8.13 -17.91 -7.51
C PHE A 254 -7.64 -19.24 -8.09
N ASP A 255 -6.35 -19.54 -8.00
CA ASP A 255 -5.70 -20.76 -8.52
C ASP A 255 -6.06 -21.06 -9.98
N LEU A 256 -5.89 -20.04 -10.83
CA LEU A 256 -6.24 -20.09 -12.26
C LEU A 256 -5.03 -20.34 -13.16
N THR A 257 -3.90 -20.77 -12.60
CA THR A 257 -2.64 -20.97 -13.31
C THR A 257 -1.88 -22.19 -12.80
N PRO A 258 -1.27 -23.00 -13.70
CA PRO A 258 -0.39 -24.09 -13.28
C PRO A 258 0.99 -23.61 -12.82
N VAL A 259 1.31 -22.32 -13.01
CA VAL A 259 2.58 -21.74 -12.58
C VAL A 259 2.74 -21.92 -11.06
N PRO A 260 3.87 -22.47 -10.56
CA PRO A 260 4.11 -22.63 -9.13
C PRO A 260 4.31 -21.27 -8.44
N TYR A 261 4.28 -21.26 -7.11
CA TYR A 261 4.82 -20.13 -6.36
C TYR A 261 6.35 -20.08 -6.52
N PHE A 262 6.93 -18.88 -6.42
CA PHE A 262 8.37 -18.65 -6.56
C PHE A 262 9.01 -18.20 -5.25
N ASP A 263 8.42 -17.20 -4.61
CA ASP A 263 8.88 -16.64 -3.34
C ASP A 263 7.71 -16.54 -2.35
N ALA A 264 8.01 -16.72 -1.07
CA ALA A 264 7.06 -16.37 -0.01
C ALA A 264 7.06 -14.85 0.17
N ASP A 265 5.87 -14.26 0.28
CA ASP A 265 5.70 -12.81 0.31
C ASP A 265 4.55 -12.39 1.24
N THR A 266 3.96 -11.22 1.01
CA THR A 266 2.83 -10.67 1.76
C THR A 266 1.57 -11.55 1.73
N ALA A 267 1.46 -12.50 0.78
CA ALA A 267 0.42 -13.54 0.80
C ALA A 267 0.45 -14.38 2.08
N THR A 268 1.59 -14.43 2.78
CA THR A 268 1.72 -15.07 4.10
C THR A 268 0.74 -14.53 5.12
N GLN A 269 0.51 -13.21 5.16
CA GLN A 269 -0.44 -12.62 6.10
C GLN A 269 -1.88 -13.07 5.82
N LEU A 270 -2.23 -13.22 4.54
CA LEU A 270 -3.52 -13.78 4.13
C LEU A 270 -3.61 -15.30 4.41
N ALA A 271 -2.49 -16.02 4.30
CA ALA A 271 -2.39 -17.44 4.59
C ALA A 271 -2.60 -17.77 6.07
N VAL A 272 -2.15 -16.89 6.96
CA VAL A 272 -2.34 -17.07 8.41
C VAL A 272 -3.59 -16.37 8.96
N ALA A 273 -4.36 -15.67 8.13
CA ALA A 273 -5.59 -15.02 8.56
C ALA A 273 -6.63 -16.04 9.07
N ASP A 274 -7.26 -15.72 10.20
CA ASP A 274 -8.23 -16.55 10.90
C ASP A 274 -9.65 -15.97 10.88
N ARG A 275 -9.79 -14.63 10.93
CA ARG A 275 -11.11 -13.97 10.98
C ARG A 275 -11.65 -13.67 9.59
N TYR A 276 -10.82 -13.12 8.71
CA TYR A 276 -11.16 -12.73 7.37
C TYR A 276 -11.16 -13.93 6.42
N ARG A 277 -12.15 -13.97 5.54
CA ARG A 277 -12.26 -15.00 4.49
C ARG A 277 -12.74 -14.35 3.19
N PRO A 278 -12.08 -14.62 2.05
CA PRO A 278 -12.48 -14.06 0.77
C PRO A 278 -13.94 -14.34 0.40
N PRO A 279 -14.65 -13.38 -0.23
CA PRO A 279 -16.05 -13.54 -0.56
C PRO A 279 -16.19 -14.53 -1.72
N ALA A 280 -17.13 -15.47 -1.62
CA ALA A 280 -17.29 -16.54 -2.63
C ALA A 280 -17.66 -16.00 -4.02
N VAL A 281 -18.19 -14.77 -4.11
CA VAL A 281 -18.51 -14.11 -5.38
C VAL A 281 -17.24 -13.72 -6.14
N ALA A 282 -16.17 -13.28 -5.48
CA ALA A 282 -14.91 -12.94 -6.15
C ALA A 282 -14.33 -14.16 -6.89
N LEU A 283 -14.33 -15.33 -6.26
CA LEU A 283 -13.87 -16.58 -6.88
C LEU A 283 -14.72 -16.96 -8.11
N LYS A 284 -16.04 -16.79 -8.02
CA LYS A 284 -16.95 -17.05 -9.15
C LYS A 284 -16.72 -16.07 -10.30
N ILE A 285 -16.45 -14.81 -9.99
CA ILE A 285 -16.09 -13.79 -10.99
C ILE A 285 -14.81 -14.24 -11.67
N ALA A 286 -13.71 -14.44 -10.95
CA ALA A 286 -12.43 -14.80 -11.52
C ALA A 286 -12.49 -16.09 -12.37
N ALA A 287 -13.21 -17.12 -11.90
CA ALA A 287 -13.34 -18.39 -12.62
C ALA A 287 -14.25 -18.33 -13.85
N SER A 288 -15.10 -17.31 -13.99
CA SER A 288 -16.04 -17.20 -15.11
C SER A 288 -15.31 -17.15 -16.45
N GLN A 289 -15.74 -17.98 -17.39
CA GLN A 289 -15.22 -18.03 -18.77
C GLN A 289 -16.08 -17.23 -19.76
N GLU A 290 -17.23 -16.72 -19.29
CA GLU A 290 -18.13 -15.91 -20.09
C GLU A 290 -17.50 -14.54 -20.40
N PRO A 291 -17.73 -13.99 -21.61
CA PRO A 291 -17.32 -12.63 -21.91
C PRO A 291 -17.91 -11.63 -20.92
N ALA A 292 -17.06 -10.77 -20.35
CA ALA A 292 -17.45 -9.78 -19.35
C ALA A 292 -16.75 -8.45 -19.58
N VAL A 293 -17.36 -7.39 -19.06
CA VAL A 293 -16.82 -6.03 -19.07
C VAL A 293 -16.81 -5.50 -17.65
N PHE A 294 -15.65 -5.01 -17.22
CA PHE A 294 -15.46 -4.29 -15.97
C PHE A 294 -15.13 -2.84 -16.32
N ARG A 295 -15.82 -1.91 -15.68
CA ARG A 295 -15.60 -0.47 -15.83
C ARG A 295 -15.41 0.10 -14.44
N THR A 296 -14.27 0.72 -14.21
CA THR A 296 -14.02 1.42 -12.96
C THR A 296 -13.86 2.90 -13.24
N LYS A 297 -14.24 3.72 -12.26
CA LYS A 297 -13.87 5.12 -12.17
C LYS A 297 -13.10 5.25 -10.87
N SER A 298 -11.81 5.45 -10.98
CA SER A 298 -10.88 5.40 -9.85
C SER A 298 -10.23 6.76 -9.65
N SER A 299 -9.96 7.12 -8.40
CA SER A 299 -9.34 8.38 -7.98
C SER A 299 -10.21 9.65 -8.17
N LEU A 300 -9.60 10.81 -7.91
CA LEU A 300 -10.24 12.13 -7.84
C LEU A 300 -9.79 13.07 -8.97
N PRO A 301 -10.67 13.93 -9.49
CA PRO A 301 -10.30 14.84 -10.55
C PRO A 301 -9.46 16.00 -10.00
N ILE A 302 -8.27 16.18 -10.58
CA ILE A 302 -7.40 17.33 -10.39
C ILE A 302 -6.58 17.50 -11.67
N ASP A 303 -6.60 18.72 -12.24
CA ASP A 303 -5.93 19.02 -13.50
C ASP A 303 -4.85 20.09 -13.27
N PRO A 304 -3.56 19.74 -13.29
CA PRO A 304 -2.48 20.68 -13.07
C PRO A 304 -2.32 21.69 -14.23
N LYS A 305 -3.01 21.49 -15.36
CA LYS A 305 -3.02 22.38 -16.53
C LYS A 305 -4.32 23.17 -16.68
N ALA A 306 -5.28 23.02 -15.78
CA ALA A 306 -6.46 23.88 -15.73
C ALA A 306 -6.03 25.34 -15.49
N PRO A 307 -6.77 26.35 -16.04
CA PRO A 307 -6.48 27.75 -15.76
C PRO A 307 -6.38 28.01 -14.26
N ILE A 308 -5.36 28.76 -13.85
CA ILE A 308 -5.19 29.14 -12.45
C ILE A 308 -6.41 29.96 -12.02
N ASP A 309 -7.07 29.47 -10.97
CA ASP A 309 -8.19 30.13 -10.32
C ASP A 309 -7.96 30.03 -8.79
N PRO A 310 -7.56 31.12 -8.12
CA PRO A 310 -7.30 31.09 -6.68
C PRO A 310 -8.56 30.77 -5.85
N ASP A 311 -9.75 30.95 -6.42
CA ASP A 311 -11.03 30.68 -5.79
C ASP A 311 -11.60 29.28 -6.17
N ALA A 312 -10.79 28.44 -6.84
CA ALA A 312 -11.21 27.10 -7.22
C ALA A 312 -11.56 26.24 -6.00
N GLU A 313 -12.80 25.77 -5.96
CA GLU A 313 -13.26 24.85 -4.92
C GLU A 313 -12.90 23.40 -5.28
N PRO A 314 -12.33 22.63 -4.34
CA PRO A 314 -12.08 21.20 -4.55
C PRO A 314 -13.40 20.44 -4.72
N PRO A 315 -13.41 19.36 -5.53
CA PRO A 315 -14.61 18.59 -5.79
C PRO A 315 -15.11 17.88 -4.51
N TYR A 316 -16.39 17.54 -4.52
CA TYR A 316 -17.02 16.64 -3.53
C TYR A 316 -16.96 17.08 -2.06
N GLY A 317 -16.80 18.39 -1.81
CA GLY A 317 -16.72 18.95 -0.46
C GLY A 317 -15.41 18.65 0.27
N LEU A 318 -14.35 18.34 -0.50
CA LEU A 318 -13.00 18.17 0.03
C LEU A 318 -12.37 19.54 0.37
N SER A 319 -11.10 19.54 0.77
CA SER A 319 -10.30 20.74 1.01
C SER A 319 -9.02 20.66 0.17
N TYR A 320 -8.46 21.79 -0.25
CA TYR A 320 -7.06 21.87 -0.70
C TYR A 320 -6.09 22.19 0.45
N GLU A 321 -6.63 22.62 1.59
CA GLU A 321 -5.88 23.07 2.76
C GLU A 321 -5.96 22.07 3.92
N GLY A 322 -5.03 22.22 4.87
CA GLY A 322 -4.99 21.42 6.10
C GLY A 322 -4.57 19.97 5.86
N GLU A 323 -4.55 19.19 6.94
CA GLU A 323 -4.19 17.77 6.91
C GLU A 323 -5.10 16.98 5.94
N ASP A 324 -6.42 17.22 5.96
CA ASP A 324 -7.34 16.52 5.08
C ASP A 324 -7.05 16.74 3.59
N GLY A 325 -6.79 18.00 3.21
CA GLY A 325 -6.42 18.34 1.85
C GLY A 325 -5.07 17.72 1.48
N LEU A 326 -4.10 17.82 2.37
CA LEU A 326 -2.79 17.21 2.16
C LEU A 326 -2.91 15.70 1.93
N MET A 327 -3.56 14.97 2.83
CA MET A 327 -3.64 13.50 2.77
C MET A 327 -4.48 13.03 1.58
N VAL A 328 -5.60 13.69 1.25
CA VAL A 328 -6.41 13.25 0.11
C VAL A 328 -5.68 13.44 -1.23
N TRP A 329 -5.01 14.58 -1.42
CA TRP A 329 -4.38 14.92 -2.69
C TRP A 329 -2.97 14.35 -2.83
N TRP A 330 -2.18 14.27 -1.76
CA TRP A 330 -0.89 13.58 -1.80
C TRP A 330 -1.06 12.06 -1.86
N GLY A 331 -2.17 11.51 -1.33
CA GLY A 331 -2.57 10.10 -1.49
C GLY A 331 -2.54 9.61 -2.93
N LEU A 332 -3.00 10.46 -3.85
CA LEU A 332 -3.01 10.22 -5.29
C LEU A 332 -1.79 10.80 -6.02
N GLY A 333 -0.72 11.17 -5.31
CA GLY A 333 0.50 11.73 -5.89
C GLY A 333 0.37 13.18 -6.39
N GLY A 334 -0.70 13.87 -6.00
CA GLY A 334 -0.98 15.27 -6.34
C GLY A 334 -0.24 16.26 -5.44
N GLN A 335 1.10 16.17 -5.40
CA GLN A 335 1.91 17.01 -4.52
C GLN A 335 2.00 18.46 -5.03
N PHE A 336 2.27 18.69 -6.31
CA PHE A 336 2.42 20.05 -6.84
C PHE A 336 1.55 20.38 -8.07
N PRO A 337 0.28 19.95 -8.17
CA PRO A 337 -0.70 20.69 -8.97
C PRO A 337 -0.84 22.10 -8.39
N TRP A 338 -1.11 23.11 -9.22
CA TRP A 338 -1.19 24.49 -8.75
C TRP A 338 -2.24 24.66 -7.65
N GLN A 339 -3.30 23.85 -7.66
CA GLN A 339 -4.35 23.84 -6.63
C GLN A 339 -3.78 23.53 -5.23
N MET A 340 -2.78 22.64 -5.17
CA MET A 340 -2.13 22.19 -3.93
C MET A 340 -0.85 22.94 -3.60
N ALA A 341 -0.29 23.70 -4.55
CA ALA A 341 1.05 24.26 -4.42
C ALA A 341 1.28 25.06 -3.12
N PRO A 342 0.35 25.92 -2.64
CA PRO A 342 0.53 26.62 -1.36
C PRO A 342 0.63 25.68 -0.15
N THR A 343 -0.32 24.74 -0.02
CA THR A 343 -0.35 23.77 1.09
C THR A 343 0.85 22.85 1.06
N SER A 344 1.26 22.40 -0.13
CA SER A 344 2.42 21.55 -0.32
C SER A 344 3.72 22.27 0.00
N ALA A 345 3.88 23.53 -0.45
CA ALA A 345 5.03 24.35 -0.10
C ALA A 345 5.15 24.56 1.41
N ALA A 346 4.06 24.94 2.07
CA ALA A 346 4.03 25.13 3.52
C ALA A 346 4.42 23.83 4.26
N THR A 347 3.90 22.69 3.82
CA THR A 347 4.22 21.37 4.40
C THR A 347 5.68 21.01 4.17
N THR A 348 6.18 21.12 2.93
CA THR A 348 7.58 20.85 2.57
C THR A 348 8.55 21.67 3.41
N MET A 349 8.25 22.95 3.67
CA MET A 349 9.09 23.81 4.51
C MET A 349 8.96 23.48 6.00
N THR A 350 7.75 23.22 6.49
CA THR A 350 7.51 22.92 7.91
C THR A 350 8.22 21.66 8.38
N TYR A 351 8.31 20.66 7.50
CA TYR A 351 8.89 19.34 7.81
C TYR A 351 10.23 19.09 7.12
N ASP A 352 10.91 20.15 6.65
CA ASP A 352 12.23 20.07 6.02
C ASP A 352 12.29 19.02 4.89
N LEU A 353 11.19 18.81 4.15
CA LEU A 353 11.07 17.67 3.25
C LEU A 353 12.12 17.71 2.12
N PHE A 354 12.64 18.88 1.74
CA PHE A 354 13.74 19.01 0.77
C PHE A 354 15.02 18.24 1.17
N LYS A 355 15.20 17.88 2.44
CA LYS A 355 16.33 17.06 2.90
C LYS A 355 16.12 15.56 2.62
N THR A 356 14.86 15.13 2.51
CA THR A 356 14.47 13.73 2.28
C THR A 356 14.78 13.26 0.86
N ALA A 357 15.04 11.97 0.68
CA ALA A 357 15.35 11.36 -0.60
C ALA A 357 14.32 11.70 -1.70
N ASN A 358 13.04 11.81 -1.32
CA ASN A 358 11.93 12.07 -2.24
C ASN A 358 11.93 13.48 -2.81
N PHE A 359 12.20 14.50 -2.00
CA PHE A 359 12.17 15.90 -2.46
C PHE A 359 13.56 16.48 -2.74
N LYS A 360 14.64 15.78 -2.37
CA LYS A 360 16.02 16.26 -2.55
C LYS A 360 16.39 16.59 -4.00
N LYS A 361 15.77 15.94 -4.98
CA LYS A 361 15.94 16.30 -6.41
C LYS A 361 15.45 17.71 -6.73
N ALA A 362 14.53 18.25 -5.93
CA ALA A 362 13.99 19.59 -6.03
C ALA A 362 14.60 20.58 -5.02
N ALA A 363 15.65 20.19 -4.25
CA ALA A 363 16.24 21.04 -3.21
C ALA A 363 16.75 22.41 -3.74
N ALA A 364 17.12 22.50 -5.02
CA ALA A 364 17.49 23.77 -5.63
C ALA A 364 16.33 24.79 -5.69
N LEU A 365 15.07 24.34 -5.52
CA LEU A 365 13.88 25.19 -5.45
C LEU A 365 13.58 25.69 -4.03
N GLU A 366 14.26 25.20 -2.99
CA GLU A 366 13.96 25.52 -1.59
C GLU A 366 13.92 27.03 -1.32
N ALA A 367 14.98 27.76 -1.70
CA ALA A 367 15.04 29.21 -1.53
C ALA A 367 13.98 29.97 -2.36
N VAL A 368 13.55 29.40 -3.49
CA VAL A 368 12.47 29.97 -4.32
C VAL A 368 11.13 29.76 -3.61
N VAL A 369 10.88 28.55 -3.10
CA VAL A 369 9.64 28.22 -2.39
C VAL A 369 9.53 28.99 -1.08
N GLU A 370 10.62 29.14 -0.32
CA GLU A 370 10.66 29.90 0.93
C GLU A 370 10.29 31.39 0.75
N SER A 371 10.62 31.97 -0.40
CA SER A 371 10.42 33.41 -0.66
C SER A 371 9.19 33.74 -1.50
N ALA A 372 8.49 32.73 -2.02
CA ALA A 372 7.32 32.90 -2.89
C ALA A 372 6.02 33.10 -2.09
N ASP A 373 5.14 33.97 -2.58
CA ASP A 373 3.75 34.05 -2.12
C ASP A 373 2.87 33.03 -2.85
N ASP A 374 1.65 32.80 -2.36
CA ASP A 374 0.76 31.79 -2.93
C ASP A 374 0.47 31.99 -4.44
N PRO A 375 0.27 33.21 -4.97
CA PRO A 375 0.16 33.43 -6.41
C PRO A 375 1.41 32.98 -7.18
N THR A 376 2.61 33.33 -6.69
CA THR A 376 3.88 32.92 -7.31
C THR A 376 4.06 31.40 -7.27
N LEU A 377 3.69 30.75 -6.17
CA LEU A 377 3.73 29.28 -6.05
C LEU A 377 2.81 28.60 -7.07
N ARG A 378 1.58 29.11 -7.24
CA ARG A 378 0.63 28.61 -8.25
C ARG A 378 1.16 28.78 -9.66
N ASP A 379 1.69 29.97 -10.00
CA ASP A 379 2.27 30.26 -11.31
C ASP A 379 3.47 29.35 -11.62
N LEU A 380 4.34 29.12 -10.63
CA LEU A 380 5.49 28.23 -10.77
C LEU A 380 5.06 26.77 -10.99
N ALA A 381 4.13 26.28 -10.17
CA ALA A 381 3.60 24.91 -10.28
C ALA A 381 2.89 24.69 -11.64
N PHE A 382 2.11 25.67 -12.10
CA PHE A 382 1.46 25.64 -13.42
C PHE A 382 2.49 25.64 -14.56
N ALA A 383 3.50 26.51 -14.50
CA ALA A 383 4.57 26.57 -15.50
C ALA A 383 5.40 25.28 -15.58
N LEU A 384 5.53 24.58 -14.45
CA LEU A 384 6.26 23.31 -14.32
C LEU A 384 5.33 22.08 -14.26
N ALA A 385 4.06 22.21 -14.67
CA ALA A 385 3.04 21.19 -14.44
C ALA A 385 3.48 19.79 -14.90
N THR A 386 4.13 19.69 -16.06
CA THR A 386 4.62 18.41 -16.62
C THR A 386 5.77 17.80 -15.81
N GLN A 387 6.59 18.61 -15.15
CA GLN A 387 7.78 18.19 -14.42
C GLN A 387 7.43 17.75 -13.00
N VAL A 388 6.54 18.49 -12.32
CA VAL A 388 6.27 18.31 -10.89
C VAL A 388 5.08 17.38 -10.60
N ASN A 389 4.33 16.96 -11.63
CA ASN A 389 3.16 16.07 -11.50
C ASN A 389 3.35 14.70 -12.17
N ALA A 390 4.59 14.20 -12.24
CA ALA A 390 4.90 12.91 -12.87
C ALA A 390 4.29 11.71 -12.11
N GLY A 391 4.12 11.84 -10.79
CA GLY A 391 3.50 10.83 -9.92
C GLY A 391 1.98 10.97 -9.74
N LEU A 392 1.36 11.98 -10.35
CA LEU A 392 -0.08 12.26 -10.17
C LEU A 392 -0.97 11.16 -10.79
N LEU A 393 -1.87 10.64 -9.97
CA LEU A 393 -2.87 9.63 -10.30
C LEU A 393 -4.28 10.26 -10.20
N SER A 394 -4.55 11.28 -11.03
CA SER A 394 -5.88 11.89 -11.14
C SER A 394 -6.96 10.87 -11.55
N GLN A 395 -8.23 11.26 -11.52
CA GLN A 395 -9.34 10.40 -11.90
C GLN A 395 -9.10 9.71 -13.25
N VAL A 396 -9.37 8.41 -13.31
CA VAL A 396 -9.28 7.58 -14.51
C VAL A 396 -10.55 6.76 -14.69
N ASP A 397 -11.05 6.71 -15.92
CA ASP A 397 -12.04 5.72 -16.34
C ASP A 397 -11.31 4.53 -16.96
N THR A 398 -11.47 3.33 -16.40
CA THR A 398 -10.90 2.11 -16.97
C THR A 398 -11.95 1.29 -17.69
N TYR A 399 -11.49 0.55 -18.70
CA TYR A 399 -12.32 -0.41 -19.41
C TYR A 399 -11.53 -1.71 -19.56
N THR A 400 -12.05 -2.77 -18.95
CA THR A 400 -11.52 -4.12 -19.10
C THR A 400 -12.58 -5.01 -19.72
N TRP A 401 -12.27 -5.59 -20.87
CA TRP A 401 -13.05 -6.67 -21.46
C TRP A 401 -12.27 -7.96 -21.33
N ARG A 402 -12.92 -9.04 -20.90
CA ARG A 402 -12.29 -10.36 -20.83
C ARG A 402 -13.17 -11.45 -21.38
N SER A 403 -12.52 -12.50 -21.85
CA SER A 403 -13.09 -13.78 -22.29
C SER A 403 -12.19 -14.91 -21.79
N SER A 404 -12.56 -16.16 -22.05
CA SER A 404 -11.72 -17.32 -21.72
C SER A 404 -10.31 -17.28 -22.31
N GLY A 405 -10.12 -16.67 -23.49
CA GLY A 405 -8.85 -16.67 -24.22
C GLY A 405 -7.95 -15.46 -23.99
N VAL A 406 -8.53 -14.30 -23.69
CA VAL A 406 -7.79 -13.03 -23.59
C VAL A 406 -8.56 -12.01 -22.76
N MET A 407 -7.81 -11.16 -22.06
CA MET A 407 -8.28 -9.95 -21.41
C MET A 407 -7.62 -8.73 -22.05
N LEU A 408 -8.41 -7.69 -22.29
CA LEU A 408 -7.98 -6.40 -22.84
C LEU A 408 -8.35 -5.33 -21.83
N SER A 409 -7.38 -4.52 -21.40
CA SER A 409 -7.60 -3.46 -20.43
C SER A 409 -6.96 -2.15 -20.86
N THR A 410 -7.61 -1.04 -20.52
CA THR A 410 -7.14 0.30 -20.88
C THR A 410 -7.64 1.36 -19.89
N ALA A 411 -6.77 2.29 -19.54
CA ALA A 411 -7.10 3.59 -18.98
C ALA A 411 -7.51 4.54 -20.13
N GLN A 412 -8.71 5.10 -20.05
CA GLN A 412 -9.27 5.98 -21.08
C GLN A 412 -8.77 7.43 -20.90
N ASP A 413 -8.32 8.04 -22.00
CA ASP A 413 -7.86 9.44 -22.05
C ASP A 413 -6.88 9.80 -20.92
N TRP A 414 -5.97 8.88 -20.60
CA TRP A 414 -5.06 9.04 -19.47
C TRP A 414 -4.00 10.11 -19.75
N ARG A 415 -4.25 11.32 -19.23
CA ARG A 415 -3.30 12.45 -19.13
C ARG A 415 -2.45 12.67 -20.41
N PRO A 416 -3.07 12.92 -21.58
CA PRO A 416 -2.35 13.05 -22.84
C PRO A 416 -1.37 14.25 -22.82
N GLY A 417 -0.13 14.00 -23.25
CA GLY A 417 0.92 15.03 -23.30
C GLY A 417 1.47 15.42 -21.92
N GLU A 418 1.27 14.58 -20.90
CA GLU A 418 1.89 14.69 -19.59
C GLU A 418 2.96 13.62 -19.38
N ARG A 419 3.82 13.83 -18.39
CA ARG A 419 4.77 12.82 -17.92
C ARG A 419 4.04 11.92 -16.93
N GLY A 420 4.24 10.61 -17.06
CA GLY A 420 3.87 9.65 -16.03
C GLY A 420 5.08 8.80 -15.65
N ASP A 421 5.22 8.48 -14.37
CA ASP A 421 6.40 7.75 -13.87
C ASP A 421 6.22 6.23 -13.95
N GLN A 422 5.18 5.69 -13.31
CA GLN A 422 4.98 4.23 -13.15
C GLN A 422 3.75 3.66 -13.86
N ASN A 423 2.90 4.51 -14.44
CA ASN A 423 1.67 4.10 -15.12
C ASN A 423 1.85 3.05 -16.23
N HIS A 424 0.80 2.27 -16.46
CA HIS A 424 0.67 1.26 -17.50
C HIS A 424 -0.72 1.40 -18.15
N ALA A 425 -0.80 2.14 -19.25
CA ALA A 425 -2.07 2.65 -19.76
C ALA A 425 -2.95 1.58 -20.43
N TRP A 426 -2.38 0.49 -20.95
CA TRP A 426 -3.16 -0.59 -21.56
C TRP A 426 -2.38 -1.90 -21.62
N GLN A 427 -3.11 -3.02 -21.62
CA GLN A 427 -2.57 -4.36 -21.80
C GLN A 427 -3.54 -5.28 -22.51
N ALA A 428 -3.01 -6.20 -23.32
CA ALA A 428 -3.66 -7.44 -23.68
C ALA A 428 -2.94 -8.61 -23.00
N THR A 429 -3.68 -9.40 -22.22
CA THR A 429 -3.15 -10.55 -21.46
C THR A 429 -3.77 -11.83 -21.98
N LEU A 430 -2.93 -12.74 -22.47
CA LEU A 430 -3.35 -14.06 -22.95
C LEU A 430 -3.01 -15.15 -21.94
N ASP A 431 -1.90 -14.96 -21.21
CA ASP A 431 -1.27 -15.90 -20.29
C ASP A 431 -0.22 -15.15 -19.44
N PRO A 432 0.24 -15.67 -18.28
CA PRO A 432 1.31 -15.04 -17.50
C PRO A 432 2.59 -14.72 -18.27
N ASP A 433 2.95 -15.55 -19.26
CA ASP A 433 4.14 -15.35 -20.10
C ASP A 433 3.84 -14.72 -21.47
N ALA A 434 2.59 -14.28 -21.71
CA ALA A 434 2.13 -13.74 -22.99
C ALA A 434 1.32 -12.45 -22.80
N LEU A 435 2.06 -11.36 -22.56
CA LEU A 435 1.56 -10.00 -22.39
C LEU A 435 1.89 -9.15 -23.62
N VAL A 436 0.95 -8.30 -24.05
CA VAL A 436 1.15 -7.32 -25.12
C VAL A 436 0.73 -5.95 -24.62
N PHE A 437 1.67 -5.02 -24.62
CA PHE A 437 1.44 -3.63 -24.27
C PHE A 437 2.43 -2.75 -25.04
N THR A 438 2.21 -1.44 -24.99
CA THR A 438 3.23 -0.46 -25.36
C THR A 438 3.44 0.50 -24.21
N THR A 439 4.67 0.98 -24.06
CA THR A 439 5.01 2.04 -23.13
C THR A 439 5.78 3.12 -23.88
N HIS A 440 5.68 4.36 -23.41
CA HIS A 440 6.58 5.39 -23.89
C HIS A 440 8.01 5.04 -23.47
N PRO A 441 9.01 5.19 -24.35
CA PRO A 441 10.40 5.02 -23.96
C PRO A 441 10.70 6.03 -22.85
N ARG A 442 11.32 5.54 -21.78
CA ARG A 442 11.95 6.42 -20.79
C ARG A 442 13.23 6.92 -21.46
N ASP A 443 13.16 8.07 -22.11
CA ASP A 443 14.38 8.78 -22.40
C ASP A 443 14.99 9.16 -21.05
N ASP A 444 16.28 8.91 -20.88
CA ASP A 444 17.09 9.57 -19.84
C ASP A 444 17.14 11.06 -20.24
N VAL A 445 16.05 11.79 -20.04
CA VAL A 445 16.00 13.22 -20.39
C VAL A 445 16.74 13.98 -19.27
N PRO A 446 17.73 14.82 -19.64
CA PRO A 446 18.88 15.24 -18.85
C PRO A 446 18.62 15.97 -17.52
#